data_AF-A0A359LR37-F1
#
_entry.id   AF-A0A359LR37-F1
#
_cell.length_a   1.000
_cell.length_b   1.000
_cell.length_c   1.000
_cell.angle_alpha   90.00
_cell.angle_beta   90.00
_cell.angle_gamma   90.00
#
_symmetry.space_group_name_H-M   'P 1'
#
loop_
_entity.id
_entity.type
_entity.pdbx_description
1 polymer ?
#
loop_
_entity_poly.entity_id
_entity_poly.type
_entity_poly.pdbx_seq_one_letter_code
_entity_poly.pdbx_strand_id
1 'polypeptide(L)'
;PNGPDQPARRGAEIAFFATGTGVAHGLPLGLEIAGRPAEILSFGPAPDLPGVVRLVARVPNGFFGAGRQAVTLRVGAARSQNGVAVFVR
;
A
#
# COMPACT_ATOMS: atom_id res chain seq x y z
N PRO A 1 5.87 -3.12 13.32
CA PRO A 1 5.16 -3.59 12.12
C PRO A 1 3.67 -3.28 12.23
N ASN A 2 3.00 -2.89 11.14
CA ASN A 2 1.56 -2.61 11.21
C ASN A 2 0.78 -3.86 11.62
N GLY A 3 -0.09 -3.74 12.63
CA GLY A 3 -0.78 -4.86 13.26
C GLY A 3 -1.92 -4.41 14.19
N PRO A 4 -2.70 -5.33 14.79
CA PRO A 4 -3.84 -4.99 15.64
C PRO A 4 -3.44 -4.14 16.85
N ASP A 5 -2.27 -4.40 17.44
CA ASP A 5 -1.73 -3.65 18.59
C ASP A 5 -0.91 -2.42 18.17
N GLN A 6 -0.61 -2.29 16.87
CA GLN A 6 0.12 -1.16 16.30
C GLN A 6 -0.55 -0.66 15.00
N PRO A 7 -1.81 -0.16 15.09
CA PRO A 7 -2.52 0.36 13.95
C PRO A 7 -1.96 1.73 13.52
N ALA A 8 -1.96 1.97 12.22
CA ALA A 8 -1.57 3.24 11.63
C ALA A 8 -2.67 4.30 11.85
N ARG A 9 -2.28 5.56 12.07
CA ARG A 9 -3.24 6.68 12.09
C ARG A 9 -3.70 6.98 10.66
N ARG A 10 -4.89 7.56 10.51
CA ARG A 10 -5.27 8.25 9.27
C ARG A 10 -4.23 9.31 8.92
N GLY A 11 -3.92 9.44 7.63
CA GLY A 11 -2.86 10.33 7.15
C GLY A 11 -1.43 9.87 7.45
N ALA A 12 -1.22 8.78 8.18
CA ALA A 12 0.11 8.22 8.38
C ALA A 12 0.65 7.61 7.09
N GLU A 13 1.97 7.56 6.97
CA GLU A 13 2.66 6.87 5.88
C GLU A 13 2.88 5.41 6.24
N ILE A 14 2.62 4.52 5.28
CA ILE A 14 2.88 3.09 5.39
C ILE A 14 3.75 2.66 4.23
N ALA A 15 4.81 1.91 4.53
CA ALA A 15 5.61 1.23 3.53
C ALA A 15 5.05 -0.17 3.26
N PHE A 16 4.82 -0.46 1.98
CA PHE A 16 4.45 -1.75 1.44
C PHE A 16 5.62 -2.35 0.68
N PHE A 17 5.75 -3.66 0.76
CA PHE A 17 6.74 -4.42 0.02
C PHE A 17 6.01 -5.45 -0.83
N ALA A 18 6.37 -5.51 -2.11
CA ALA A 18 5.78 -6.41 -3.09
C ALA A 18 6.88 -6.97 -4.01
N THR A 19 6.63 -8.10 -4.65
CA THR A 19 7.55 -8.62 -5.67
C THR A 19 7.44 -7.80 -6.95
N GLY A 20 8.58 -7.47 -7.56
CA GLY A 20 8.65 -6.76 -8.83
C GLY A 20 9.96 -6.00 -9.03
N THR A 21 10.12 -5.38 -10.19
CA THR A 21 11.34 -4.67 -10.60
C THR A 21 11.42 -3.22 -10.11
N GLY A 22 10.35 -2.71 -9.49
CA GLY A 22 10.32 -1.35 -8.95
C GLY A 22 10.09 -0.27 -10.00
N VAL A 23 9.68 -0.66 -11.20
CA VAL A 23 9.39 0.25 -12.32
C VAL A 23 8.00 -0.06 -12.87
N ALA A 24 7.15 0.97 -12.96
CA ALA A 24 5.81 0.85 -13.51
C ALA A 24 5.76 1.05 -15.04
N HIS A 25 6.86 1.46 -15.70
CA HIS A 25 6.95 1.64 -17.16
C HIS A 25 5.79 2.43 -17.81
N GLY A 26 5.28 3.47 -17.14
CA GLY A 26 4.14 4.26 -17.63
C GLY A 26 2.78 3.57 -17.49
N LEU A 27 2.73 2.37 -16.89
CA LEU A 27 1.49 1.69 -16.57
C LEU A 27 0.74 2.45 -15.45
N PRO A 28 -0.59 2.40 -15.45
CA PRO A 28 -1.40 2.90 -14.34
C PRO A 28 -0.97 2.26 -13.01
N LEU A 29 -0.64 3.09 -12.03
CA LEU A 29 -0.29 2.68 -10.67
C LEU A 29 -1.34 3.22 -9.70
N GLY A 30 -1.90 2.36 -8.85
CA GLY A 30 -2.90 2.77 -7.88
C GLY A 30 -2.89 1.91 -6.63
N LEU A 31 -3.15 2.53 -5.48
CA LEU A 31 -3.32 1.85 -4.21
C LEU A 31 -4.69 2.24 -3.63
N GLU A 32 -5.44 1.24 -3.20
CA GLU A 32 -6.69 1.44 -2.47
C GLU A 32 -6.57 0.89 -1.05
N ILE A 33 -7.01 1.64 -0.06
CA ILE A 33 -7.15 1.22 1.34
C ILE A 33 -8.63 1.38 1.73
N ALA A 34 -9.25 0.30 2.22
CA ALA A 34 -10.69 0.25 2.48
C ALA A 34 -11.55 0.63 1.24
N GLY A 35 -11.08 0.26 0.04
CA GLY A 35 -11.73 0.61 -1.23
C GLY A 35 -11.60 2.09 -1.63
N ARG A 36 -10.73 2.86 -0.95
CA ARG A 36 -10.51 4.29 -1.22
C ARG A 36 -9.13 4.54 -1.77
N PRO A 37 -8.96 5.41 -2.78
CA PRO A 37 -7.65 5.78 -3.28
C PRO A 37 -6.74 6.31 -2.16
N ALA A 38 -5.54 5.75 -2.06
CA ALA A 38 -4.47 6.20 -1.19
C ALA A 38 -3.41 6.93 -2.02
N GLU A 39 -2.91 8.04 -1.48
CA GLU A 39 -1.85 8.82 -2.11
C GLU A 39 -0.53 8.04 -2.07
N ILE A 40 0.03 7.72 -3.24
CA ILE A 40 1.34 7.08 -3.35
C ILE A 40 2.41 8.18 -3.33
N LEU A 41 3.27 8.14 -2.32
CA LEU A 41 4.32 9.12 -2.07
C LEU A 41 5.64 8.71 -2.73
N SER A 42 5.90 7.40 -2.80
CA SER A 42 7.04 6.86 -3.54
C SER A 42 6.77 5.43 -4.00
N PHE A 43 7.38 5.05 -5.12
CA PHE A 43 7.36 3.70 -5.67
C PHE A 43 8.70 3.45 -6.35
N GLY A 44 9.38 2.37 -5.99
CA GLY A 44 10.68 2.06 -6.55
C GLY A 44 11.21 0.70 -6.08
N PRO A 45 12.39 0.29 -6.58
CA PRO A 45 13.09 -0.86 -6.04
C PRO A 45 13.33 -0.69 -4.55
N ALA A 46 13.13 -1.74 -3.77
CA ALA A 46 13.51 -1.75 -2.37
C ALA A 46 15.05 -1.83 -2.28
N PRO A 47 15.72 -0.92 -1.54
CA PRO A 47 17.15 -1.02 -1.31
C PRO A 47 17.51 -2.38 -0.71
N ASP A 48 18.60 -2.96 -1.19
CA ASP A 48 19.17 -4.22 -0.68
C ASP A 48 18.27 -5.46 -0.80
N LEU A 49 17.14 -5.36 -1.51
CA LEU A 49 16.20 -6.45 -1.74
C LEU A 49 15.91 -6.62 -3.25
N PRO A 50 16.77 -7.36 -3.99
CA PRO A 50 16.56 -7.61 -5.41
C PRO A 50 15.21 -8.27 -5.70
N GLY A 51 14.49 -7.78 -6.71
CA GLY A 51 13.17 -8.29 -7.08
C GLY A 51 12.05 -7.87 -6.11
N VAL A 52 12.32 -6.97 -5.18
CA VAL A 52 11.33 -6.38 -4.29
C VAL A 52 11.14 -4.90 -4.62
N VAL A 53 9.88 -4.48 -4.59
CA VAL A 53 9.44 -3.10 -4.72
C VAL A 53 9.07 -2.59 -3.35
N ARG A 54 9.50 -1.36 -3.06
CA ARG A 54 9.00 -0.57 -1.93
C ARG A 54 8.07 0.51 -2.45
N LEU A 55 6.86 0.54 -1.89
CA LEU A 55 5.88 1.60 -2.11
C LEU A 55 5.59 2.27 -0.78
N VAL A 56 5.65 3.61 -0.72
CA VAL A 56 5.16 4.37 0.44
C VAL A 56 3.88 5.06 0.02
N ALA A 57 2.83 4.88 0.82
CA ALA A 57 1.57 5.57 0.61
C ALA A 57 1.02 6.14 1.91
N ARG A 58 0.22 7.18 1.78
CA ARG A 58 -0.51 7.81 2.87
C ARG A 58 -1.85 7.11 3.07
N VAL A 59 -2.14 6.71 4.32
CA VAL A 59 -3.46 6.23 4.71
C VAL A 59 -4.49 7.31 4.40
N PRO A 60 -5.57 7.02 3.64
CA PRO A 60 -6.56 8.02 3.30
C PRO A 60 -7.11 8.73 4.52
N ASN A 61 -7.33 10.03 4.39
CA ASN A 61 -8.12 10.79 5.36
C ASN A 61 -9.61 10.57 5.09
N GLY A 62 -10.44 10.85 6.10
CA GLY A 62 -11.90 10.73 6.00
C GLY A 62 -12.46 9.47 6.65
N PHE A 63 -13.74 9.23 6.39
CA PHE A 63 -14.58 8.33 7.20
C PHE A 63 -14.61 6.89 6.63
N PHE A 64 -13.81 5.99 7.19
CA PHE A 64 -13.94 4.53 7.00
C PHE A 64 -13.65 3.83 8.33
N GLY A 65 -14.03 2.55 8.48
CA GLY A 65 -13.86 1.84 9.74
C GLY A 65 -12.42 1.84 10.27
N ALA A 66 -12.27 1.79 11.59
CA ALA A 66 -10.99 1.41 12.21
C ALA A 66 -10.80 -0.11 12.14
N GLY A 67 -9.64 -0.61 12.54
CA GLY A 67 -9.29 -2.02 12.53
C GLY A 67 -8.69 -2.47 11.20
N ARG A 68 -8.89 -3.75 10.84
CA ARG A 68 -8.30 -4.37 9.65
C ARG A 68 -9.00 -3.85 8.37
N GLN A 69 -8.25 -3.12 7.55
CA GLN A 69 -8.71 -2.56 6.28
C GLN A 69 -8.03 -3.26 5.12
N ALA A 70 -8.81 -3.69 4.12
CA ALA A 70 -8.28 -4.31 2.92
C ALA A 70 -7.41 -3.33 2.12
N VAL A 71 -6.35 -3.85 1.53
CA VAL A 71 -5.45 -3.10 0.65
C VAL A 71 -5.44 -3.76 -0.72
N THR A 72 -5.57 -2.95 -1.76
CA THR A 72 -5.42 -3.41 -3.16
C THR A 72 -4.40 -2.53 -3.86
N LEU A 73 -3.27 -3.12 -4.25
CA LEU A 73 -2.30 -2.51 -5.14
C LEU A 73 -2.60 -2.94 -6.57
N ARG A 74 -2.55 -1.98 -7.52
CA ARG A 74 -2.71 -2.23 -8.95
C ARG A 74 -1.54 -1.63 -9.71
N VAL A 75 -0.98 -2.41 -10.64
CA VAL A 75 0.06 -1.97 -11.59
C VAL A 75 -0.31 -2.49 -12.97
N GLY A 76 -0.81 -1.62 -13.84
CA GLY A 76 -1.43 -2.01 -15.09
C GLY A 76 -2.59 -3.00 -14.86
N ALA A 77 -2.50 -4.19 -15.45
CA ALA A 77 -3.48 -5.26 -15.27
C ALA A 77 -3.25 -6.11 -14.01
N ALA A 78 -2.06 -6.04 -13.40
CA ALA A 78 -1.71 -6.83 -12.22
C ALA A 78 -2.37 -6.24 -10.96
N ARG A 79 -2.79 -7.11 -10.05
CA ARG A 79 -3.38 -6.76 -8.76
C ARG A 79 -2.75 -7.56 -7.64
N SER A 80 -2.65 -6.97 -6.44
CA SER A 80 -2.25 -7.70 -5.24
C SER A 80 -3.21 -8.84 -4.93
N GLN A 81 -2.71 -9.87 -4.25
CA GLN A 81 -3.49 -10.99 -3.77
C GLN A 81 -4.58 -10.56 -2.78
N ASN A 82 -5.64 -11.35 -2.69
CA ASN A 82 -6.67 -11.15 -1.67
C ASN A 82 -6.08 -11.33 -0.27
N GLY A 83 -6.63 -10.59 0.70
CA GLY A 83 -6.26 -10.70 2.12
C GLY A 83 -5.15 -9.77 2.60
N VAL A 84 -4.47 -9.06 1.68
CA VAL A 84 -3.54 -7.96 2.04
C VAL A 84 -4.33 -6.88 2.76
N ALA A 85 -3.83 -6.46 3.93
CA ALA A 85 -4.54 -5.54 4.80
C ALA A 85 -3.57 -4.69 5.62
N VAL A 86 -4.08 -3.55 6.09
CA VAL A 86 -3.45 -2.73 7.12
C VAL A 86 -4.41 -2.54 8.28
N PHE A 87 -3.88 -2.40 9.48
CA PHE A 87 -4.63 -2.00 10.65
C PHE A 87 -4.61 -0.49 10.78
N VAL A 88 -5.78 0.14 10.87
CA VAL A 88 -5.96 1.60 10.94
C VAL A 88 -6.70 1.98 12.23
N ARG A 89 -6.37 3.14 12.80
CA ARG A 89 -7.12 3.78 13.88
C ARG A 89 -7.53 5.20 13.53
#